data_AF-A0A6V8E721-F1
#
_entry.id   AF-A0A6V8E721-F1
#
_cell.length_a   1.000
_cell.length_b   1.000
_cell.length_c   1.000
_cell.angle_alpha   90.00
_cell.angle_beta   90.00
_cell.angle_gamma   90.00
#
_symmetry.space_group_name_H-M   'P 1'
#
loop_
_entity.id
_entity.type
_entity.pdbx_description
1 polymer ?
#
loop_
_entity_poly.entity_id
_entity_poly.type
_entity_poly.pdbx_seq_one_letter_code
_entity_poly.pdbx_strand_id
1 'polypeptide(L)'
;MRRVVAITVICLILAMGIPSTNAKPAEPTNTGAVFGGQHTPIENLSTNSTPIDELPAIAEDFTATWCSNCLKAEEVLDDLETEGLVQKYEFHRSPDYEDPLGDDFASAYVTERYG
;
A
#
# COMPACT_ATOMS: atom_id res chain seq x y z
N MET A 1 -4.46 -20.77 -44.90
CA MET A 1 -4.76 -21.30 -43.55
C MET A 1 -3.65 -21.00 -42.53
N ARG A 2 -2.38 -21.37 -42.76
CA ARG A 2 -1.27 -21.11 -41.82
C ARG A 2 -1.08 -19.65 -41.37
N ARG A 3 -1.21 -18.70 -42.31
CA ARG A 3 -1.09 -17.25 -42.01
C ARG A 3 -2.27 -16.72 -41.18
N VAL A 4 -3.47 -17.25 -41.40
CA VAL A 4 -4.67 -16.87 -40.64
C VAL A 4 -4.54 -17.38 -39.20
N VAL A 5 -4.12 -18.64 -39.02
CA VAL A 5 -3.88 -19.23 -37.70
C VAL A 5 -2.84 -18.43 -36.91
N ALA A 6 -1.71 -18.06 -37.55
CA ALA A 6 -0.67 -17.25 -36.90
C ALA A 6 -1.19 -15.89 -36.43
N ILE A 7 -2.01 -15.20 -37.25
CA ILE A 7 -2.60 -13.91 -36.88
C ILE A 7 -3.55 -14.06 -35.68
N THR A 8 -4.42 -15.08 -35.67
CA THR A 8 -5.31 -15.34 -34.53
C THR A 8 -4.57 -15.64 -33.23
N VAL A 9 -3.47 -16.39 -33.29
CA VAL A 9 -2.66 -16.70 -32.09
C VAL A 9 -1.97 -15.44 -31.56
N ILE A 10 -1.43 -14.60 -32.44
CA ILE A 10 -0.82 -13.31 -32.06
C ILE A 10 -1.86 -12.38 -31.41
N CYS A 11 -3.07 -12.30 -31.98
CA CYS A 11 -4.16 -11.51 -31.39
C CYS A 11 -4.58 -12.01 -29.99
N LEU A 12 -4.63 -13.34 -29.79
CA LEU A 12 -4.94 -13.92 -28.47
C LEU A 12 -3.87 -13.60 -27.43
N ILE A 13 -2.59 -13.65 -27.81
CA ILE A 13 -1.48 -13.30 -26.90
C ILE A 13 -1.53 -11.81 -26.53
N LEU A 14 -1.81 -10.93 -27.50
CA LEU A 14 -1.95 -9.50 -27.25
C LEU A 14 -3.13 -9.17 -26.32
N ALA A 15 -4.23 -9.93 -26.41
CA ALA A 15 -5.39 -9.74 -25.54
C ALA A 15 -5.12 -10.06 -24.06
N MET A 16 -4.11 -10.89 -23.75
CA MET A 16 -3.72 -11.21 -22.37
C MET A 16 -2.91 -10.08 -21.70
N GLY A 17 -2.38 -9.12 -22.46
CA GLY A 17 -1.65 -7.96 -21.95
C GLY A 17 -2.53 -6.76 -21.58
N ILE A 18 -3.84 -6.86 -21.78
CA ILE A 18 -4.78 -5.79 -21.43
C ILE A 18 -5.08 -5.92 -19.93
N PRO A 19 -4.77 -4.91 -19.09
CA PRO A 19 -5.12 -4.95 -17.68
C PRO A 19 -6.64 -5.07 -17.53
N SER A 20 -7.11 -6.12 -16.86
CA SER A 20 -8.54 -6.38 -16.62
C SER A 20 -9.15 -5.44 -15.58
N THR A 21 -8.32 -4.68 -14.87
CA THR A 21 -8.73 -3.72 -13.84
C THR A 21 -7.94 -2.43 -14.02
N ASN A 22 -8.62 -1.30 -14.04
CA ASN A 22 -7.99 0.00 -13.84
C ASN A 22 -8.18 0.38 -12.37
N ALA A 23 -7.18 1.04 -11.78
CA ALA A 23 -7.37 1.68 -10.49
C ALA A 23 -8.55 2.66 -10.58
N LYS A 24 -9.41 2.69 -9.56
CA LYS A 24 -10.48 3.69 -9.49
C LYS A 24 -9.85 5.09 -9.35
N PRO A 25 -10.54 6.16 -9.78
CA PRO A 25 -10.15 7.52 -9.42
C PRO A 25 -9.97 7.65 -7.91
N ALA A 26 -9.03 8.47 -7.47
CA ALA A 26 -8.86 8.75 -6.05
C ALA A 26 -10.14 9.37 -5.49
N GLU A 27 -10.75 8.73 -4.50
CA GLU A 27 -11.92 9.27 -3.81
C GLU A 27 -11.47 10.30 -2.77
N PRO A 28 -12.18 11.45 -2.65
CA PRO A 28 -11.86 12.43 -1.63
C PRO A 28 -12.15 11.85 -0.25
N THR A 29 -11.09 11.62 0.54
CA THR A 29 -11.24 11.24 1.95
C THR A 29 -11.66 12.51 2.71
N ASN A 30 -12.87 12.55 3.26
CA ASN A 30 -13.28 13.64 4.18
C ASN A 30 -12.48 13.63 5.51
N THR A 31 -11.50 12.74 5.61
CA THR A 31 -10.64 12.44 6.76
C THR A 31 -9.40 13.35 6.87
N GLY A 32 -9.39 14.49 6.16
CA GLY A 32 -8.27 15.42 6.11
C GLY A 32 -7.05 14.88 5.32
N ALA A 33 -6.18 15.78 4.87
CA ALA A 33 -4.99 15.40 4.13
C ALA A 33 -3.92 14.82 5.07
N VAL A 34 -3.35 13.68 4.66
CA VAL A 34 -2.13 13.13 5.27
C VAL A 34 -0.95 13.82 4.59
N PHE A 35 -0.13 14.53 5.36
CA PHE A 35 1.08 15.18 4.85
C PHE A 35 2.30 14.52 5.49
N GLY A 36 3.08 13.80 4.69
CA GLY A 36 4.49 13.48 4.93
C GLY A 36 4.88 12.75 6.23
N GLY A 37 5.72 11.73 6.12
CA GLY A 37 6.20 10.99 7.29
C GLY A 37 7.32 11.72 8.04
N GLN A 38 7.14 11.99 9.34
CA GLN A 38 8.24 12.34 10.23
C GLN A 38 8.08 11.57 11.54
N HIS A 39 9.15 10.91 11.97
CA HIS A 39 9.20 10.25 13.26
C HIS A 39 10.43 10.73 14.04
N THR A 40 10.32 10.72 15.36
CA THR A 40 11.44 11.00 16.26
C THR A 40 11.40 10.03 17.43
N PRO A 41 12.51 9.41 17.83
CA PRO A 41 12.56 8.58 19.03
C PRO A 41 12.09 9.35 20.26
N ILE A 42 11.22 8.74 21.07
CA ILE A 42 10.64 9.35 22.28
C ILE A 42 11.68 9.65 23.37
N GLU A 43 12.85 9.01 23.29
CA GLU A 43 13.88 9.06 24.34
C GLU A 43 14.55 10.43 24.47
N ASN A 44 14.44 11.31 23.45
CA ASN A 44 15.09 12.61 23.43
C ASN A 44 14.11 13.74 23.10
N LEU A 45 14.30 14.90 23.73
CA LEU A 45 13.66 16.14 23.28
C LEU A 45 14.32 16.57 21.97
N SER A 46 13.65 16.32 20.85
CA SER A 46 14.12 16.67 19.51
C SER A 46 13.24 17.73 18.85
N THR A 47 13.88 18.62 18.09
CA THR A 47 13.19 19.55 17.18
C THR A 47 13.66 19.25 15.77
N ASN A 48 12.77 18.79 14.90
CA ASN A 48 13.04 18.61 13.47
C ASN A 48 12.12 19.54 12.66
N SER A 49 12.71 20.24 11.68
CA SER A 49 11.97 21.09 10.74
C SER A 49 12.34 20.68 9.33
N THR A 50 11.47 19.89 8.71
CA THR A 50 11.62 19.46 7.32
C THR A 50 10.53 20.13 6.50
N PRO A 51 10.84 20.75 5.34
CA PRO A 51 9.83 21.24 4.42
C PRO A 51 8.86 20.12 4.02
N ILE A 52 7.58 20.46 3.84
CA ILE A 52 6.53 19.46 3.54
C ILE A 52 6.81 18.74 2.22
N ASP A 53 7.40 19.41 1.24
CA ASP A 53 7.79 18.89 -0.07
C ASP A 53 9.04 18.00 -0.03
N GLU A 54 9.78 18.00 1.07
CA GLU A 54 10.93 17.13 1.32
C GLU A 54 10.58 15.92 2.21
N LEU A 55 9.35 15.83 2.73
CA LEU A 55 8.92 14.69 3.52
C LEU A 55 8.60 13.47 2.62
N PRO A 56 8.99 12.25 3.04
CA PRO A 56 8.63 11.04 2.31
C PRO A 56 7.11 10.85 2.30
N ALA A 57 6.62 10.18 1.25
CA ALA A 57 5.20 9.83 1.17
C ALA A 57 4.82 8.86 2.31
N ILE A 58 3.59 8.91 2.81
CA ILE A 58 3.13 7.94 3.81
C ILE A 58 2.46 6.77 3.10
N ALA A 59 2.85 5.54 3.44
CA ALA A 59 2.19 4.31 3.04
C ALA A 59 1.58 3.62 4.26
N GLU A 60 0.25 3.59 4.35
CA GLU A 60 -0.48 2.84 5.39
C GLU A 60 -0.87 1.47 4.82
N ASP A 61 -0.16 0.42 5.22
CA ASP A 61 -0.37 -0.95 4.76
C ASP A 61 -1.34 -1.68 5.69
N PHE A 62 -2.50 -2.05 5.16
CA PHE A 62 -3.48 -2.85 5.89
C PHE A 62 -3.35 -4.32 5.48
N THR A 63 -2.64 -5.08 6.30
CA THR A 63 -2.12 -6.42 5.95
C THR A 63 -2.69 -7.51 6.85
N ALA A 64 -2.36 -8.76 6.49
CA ALA A 64 -2.48 -9.89 7.39
C ALA A 64 -1.42 -10.95 7.10
N THR A 65 -0.91 -11.62 8.13
CA THR A 65 0.16 -12.64 7.99
C THR A 65 -0.23 -13.84 7.13
N TRP A 66 -1.52 -14.16 7.04
CA TRP A 66 -2.04 -15.23 6.17
C TRP A 66 -2.37 -14.74 4.75
N CYS A 67 -2.34 -13.44 4.48
CA CYS A 67 -2.70 -12.85 3.19
C CYS A 67 -1.52 -12.83 2.22
N SER A 68 -1.42 -13.84 1.34
CA SER A 68 -0.28 -13.97 0.41
C SER A 68 -0.10 -12.82 -0.59
N ASN A 69 -1.17 -12.08 -0.92
CA ASN A 69 -1.06 -10.89 -1.76
C ASN A 69 -0.60 -9.66 -0.95
N CYS A 70 -0.98 -9.59 0.32
CA CYS A 70 -0.58 -8.51 1.22
C CYS A 70 0.92 -8.60 1.52
N LEU A 71 1.43 -9.80 1.82
CA LEU A 71 2.88 -10.01 2.03
C LEU A 71 3.76 -9.55 0.85
N LYS A 72 3.25 -9.64 -0.39
CA LYS A 72 3.97 -9.12 -1.57
C LYS A 72 3.94 -7.60 -1.64
N ALA A 73 2.84 -6.98 -1.22
CA ALA A 73 2.77 -5.53 -1.14
C ALA A 73 3.67 -5.03 -0.02
N GLU A 74 3.66 -5.70 1.13
CA GLU A 74 4.50 -5.44 2.30
C GLU A 74 5.99 -5.48 1.94
N GLU A 75 6.46 -6.52 1.25
CA GLU A 75 7.85 -6.65 0.78
C GLU A 75 8.27 -5.46 -0.12
N VAL A 76 7.40 -5.05 -1.04
CA VAL A 76 7.68 -3.89 -1.91
C VAL A 76 7.66 -2.59 -1.11
N LEU A 77 6.77 -2.44 -0.13
CA LEU A 77 6.71 -1.26 0.72
C LEU A 77 7.93 -1.16 1.66
N ASP A 78 8.46 -2.30 2.13
CA ASP A 78 9.72 -2.38 2.90
C ASP A 78 10.93 -1.90 2.08
N ASP A 79 11.00 -2.33 0.82
CA ASP A 79 12.05 -1.88 -0.11
C ASP A 79 11.96 -0.36 -0.32
N LEU A 80 10.76 0.17 -0.56
CA LEU A 80 10.54 1.61 -0.75
C LEU A 80 10.83 2.42 0.52
N GLU A 81 10.55 1.88 1.70
CA GLU A 81 10.90 2.51 2.98
C GLU A 81 12.42 2.55 3.18
N THR A 82 13.10 1.44 2.85
CA THR A 82 14.57 1.34 2.90
C THR A 82 15.25 2.33 1.94
N GLU A 83 14.63 2.58 0.78
CA GLU A 83 15.07 3.61 -0.19
C GLU A 83 14.74 5.04 0.26
N GLY A 84 14.01 5.22 1.37
CA GLY A 84 13.58 6.53 1.89
C GLY A 84 12.50 7.21 1.06
N LEU A 85 11.82 6.46 0.19
CA LEU A 85 10.76 6.98 -0.69
C LEU A 85 9.41 7.07 0.03
N VAL A 86 9.19 6.17 0.99
CA VAL A 86 7.99 6.14 1.82
C VAL A 86 8.34 6.02 3.30
N GLN A 87 7.47 6.53 4.16
CA GLN A 87 7.35 6.12 5.56
C GLN A 87 6.22 5.10 5.63
N LYS A 88 6.55 3.85 5.96
CA LYS A 88 5.56 2.78 6.08
C LYS A 88 4.94 2.79 7.47
N TYR A 89 3.63 2.54 7.55
CA TYR A 89 2.92 2.16 8.77
C TYR A 89 2.12 0.90 8.48
N GLU A 90 2.42 -0.15 9.23
CA GLU A 90 1.82 -1.47 9.04
C GLU A 90 0.72 -1.69 10.08
N PHE A 91 -0.47 -2.02 9.58
CA PHE A 91 -1.66 -2.26 10.39
C PHE A 91 -2.16 -3.67 10.09
N HIS A 92 -1.97 -4.57 11.04
CA HIS A 92 -2.54 -5.91 10.95
C HIS A 92 -4.03 -5.90 11.26
N ARG A 93 -4.79 -6.65 10.47
CA ARG A 93 -6.23 -6.79 10.63
C ARG A 93 -6.60 -7.35 12.01
N SER A 94 -7.61 -6.75 12.63
CA SER A 94 -8.25 -7.24 13.86
C SER A 94 -9.78 -7.05 13.84
N PRO A 95 -10.57 -7.90 14.53
CA PRO A 95 -10.16 -9.16 15.16
C PRO A 95 -9.91 -10.25 14.12
N ASP A 96 -8.79 -10.96 14.25
CA ASP A 96 -8.42 -12.09 13.41
C ASP A 96 -7.64 -13.12 14.24
N TYR A 97 -8.08 -14.38 14.26
CA TYR A 97 -7.39 -15.44 15.02
C TYR A 97 -6.16 -15.97 14.27
N GLU A 98 -6.17 -15.89 12.94
CA GLU A 98 -5.08 -16.40 12.11
C GLU A 98 -3.93 -15.40 12.01
N ASP A 99 -4.17 -14.14 12.38
CA ASP A 99 -3.15 -13.10 12.43
C ASP A 99 -2.88 -12.63 13.87
N PRO A 100 -1.80 -13.10 14.52
CA PRO A 100 -1.50 -12.77 15.91
C PRO A 100 -1.02 -11.33 16.12
N LEU A 101 -0.81 -10.57 15.04
CA LEU A 101 -0.28 -9.20 15.08
C LEU A 101 -1.39 -8.13 15.05
N GLY A 102 -2.65 -8.53 14.88
CA GLY A 102 -3.79 -7.63 14.83
C GLY A 102 -4.03 -6.84 16.12
N ASP A 103 -4.43 -5.58 15.97
CA ASP A 103 -4.91 -4.72 17.06
C ASP A 103 -6.26 -4.06 16.70
N ASP A 104 -7.22 -4.10 17.63
CA ASP A 104 -8.59 -3.61 17.41
C ASP A 104 -8.64 -2.10 17.15
N PHE A 105 -7.78 -1.31 17.81
CA PHE A 105 -7.76 0.14 17.65
C PHE A 105 -7.14 0.53 16.30
N ALA A 106 -6.03 -0.10 15.92
CA ALA A 106 -5.39 0.06 14.62
C ALA A 106 -6.34 -0.31 13.47
N SER A 107 -6.99 -1.48 13.57
CA SER A 107 -7.95 -1.95 12.57
C SER A 107 -9.16 -1.01 12.43
N ALA A 108 -9.66 -0.50 13.57
CA ALA A 108 -10.74 0.48 13.57
C ALA A 108 -10.31 1.82 12.95
N TYR A 109 -9.09 2.32 13.22
CA TYR A 109 -8.56 3.53 12.60
C TYR A 109 -8.55 3.42 11.07
N VAL A 110 -7.98 2.33 10.53
CA VAL A 110 -7.91 2.11 9.08
C VAL A 110 -9.31 2.00 8.49
N THR A 111 -10.21 1.27 9.14
CA THR A 111 -11.60 1.09 8.69
C THR A 111 -12.39 2.40 8.71
N GLU A 112 -12.28 3.21 9.76
CA GLU A 112 -12.95 4.51 9.83
C GLU A 112 -12.42 5.48 8.78
N ARG A 113 -11.12 5.39 8.47
CA ARG A 113 -10.46 6.28 7.52
C ARG A 113 -10.75 5.94 6.06
N TYR A 114 -10.78 4.65 5.71
CA TYR A 114 -10.78 4.15 4.33
C TYR A 114 -11.96 3.23 3.95
N GLY A 115 -12.79 2.82 4.92
CA GLY A 115 -13.91 1.89 4.74
C GLY A 115 -15.21 2.48 4.19
#